data_AF-A0A135SKB4-F1
#
_entry.id   AF-A0A135SKB4-F1
#
_cell.length_a   1.000
_cell.length_b   1.000
_cell.length_c   1.000
_cell.angle_alpha   90.00
_cell.angle_beta   90.00
_cell.angle_gamma   90.00
#
_symmetry.space_group_name_H-M   'P 1'
#
loop_
_entity.id
_entity.type
_entity.pdbx_description
1 polymer ?
#
loop_
_entity_poly.entity_id
_entity_poly.type
_entity_poly.pdbx_seq_one_letter_code
_entity_poly.pdbx_strand_id
1 'polypeptide(L)'
;MLLGHLSRIFLLLALGCLSTGAQARLIIGYRTASEEEALQINEKNTPFRDPAFDNLSGGSQIGNGIYLGSEPAGWRGSPIKVNWYCVFKADEDLFMAASKIWIPQYYQSKSLFGSSKSKELWGYGEKAIAKYIGKFNSNPDKTLRFSYIEAHGSQLQMVIPTKMANADSLDFFAKCFETRAELLAYEDESVNWWDWDISGDPGHPG
;
A
#
# COMPACT_ATOMS: atom_id res chain seq x y z
N MET A 1 30.50 -40.70 -40.03
CA MET A 1 29.25 -40.06 -39.57
C MET A 1 29.23 -40.06 -38.04
N LEU A 2 29.89 -39.10 -37.39
CA LEU A 2 30.00 -39.04 -35.91
C LEU A 2 30.14 -37.60 -35.40
N LEU A 3 29.69 -36.62 -36.20
CA LEU A 3 29.68 -35.19 -35.82
C LEU A 3 28.27 -34.60 -35.65
N GLY A 4 27.20 -35.36 -35.92
CA GLY A 4 25.82 -34.84 -35.89
C GLY A 4 25.12 -34.90 -34.53
N HIS A 5 25.60 -35.68 -33.57
CA HIS A 5 24.89 -35.92 -32.30
C HIS A 5 25.37 -35.06 -31.13
N LEU A 6 26.61 -34.54 -31.16
CA LEU A 6 27.14 -33.69 -30.08
C LEU A 6 26.54 -32.28 -30.09
N SER A 7 26.09 -31.78 -31.24
CA SER A 7 25.56 -30.42 -31.38
C SER A 7 24.15 -30.22 -30.79
N ARG A 8 23.36 -31.31 -30.66
CA ARG A 8 21.98 -31.22 -30.12
C ARG A 8 21.89 -31.29 -28.59
N ILE A 9 22.92 -31.82 -27.92
CA ILE A 9 22.93 -31.93 -26.45
C ILE A 9 23.32 -30.58 -25.82
N PHE A 10 24.16 -29.77 -26.48
CA PHE A 10 24.54 -28.44 -25.99
C PHE A 10 23.46 -27.37 -26.13
N LEU A 11 22.46 -27.56 -27.02
CA LEU A 11 21.33 -26.63 -27.13
C LEU A 11 20.23 -26.85 -26.06
N LEU A 12 20.21 -28.00 -25.39
CA LEU A 12 19.22 -28.30 -24.33
C LEU A 12 19.68 -27.90 -22.92
N LEU A 13 20.94 -27.51 -22.74
CA LEU A 13 21.47 -27.04 -21.44
C LEU A 13 21.48 -25.52 -21.29
N ALA A 14 21.28 -24.75 -22.37
CA ALA A 14 21.24 -23.29 -22.31
C ALA A 14 19.85 -22.71 -21.94
N LEU A 15 18.82 -23.56 -21.80
CA LEU A 15 17.46 -23.17 -21.42
C LEU A 15 17.08 -23.61 -19.98
N GLY A 16 18.07 -23.92 -19.14
CA GLY A 16 17.88 -24.40 -17.76
C GLY A 16 18.04 -23.35 -16.67
N CYS A 17 18.32 -22.09 -17.03
CA CYS A 17 18.47 -20.98 -16.09
C CYS A 17 17.52 -19.83 -16.45
N LEU A 18 16.24 -20.12 -16.70
CA LEU A 18 15.22 -19.16 -16.29
C LEU A 18 15.18 -19.25 -14.77
N SER A 19 16.08 -18.48 -14.15
CA SER A 19 16.01 -18.18 -12.74
C SER A 19 14.56 -17.80 -12.45
N THR A 20 13.82 -18.69 -11.79
CA THR A 20 12.73 -18.27 -10.92
C THR A 20 13.41 -17.48 -9.80
N GLY A 21 13.90 -16.28 -10.14
CA GLY A 21 14.31 -15.32 -9.15
C GLY A 21 13.09 -15.16 -8.27
N ALA A 22 13.22 -15.50 -6.99
CA ALA A 22 12.27 -15.00 -6.02
C ALA A 22 12.26 -13.49 -6.23
N GLN A 23 11.18 -12.97 -6.83
CA GLN A 23 11.04 -11.54 -7.07
C GLN A 23 11.21 -10.87 -5.72
N ALA A 24 12.12 -9.89 -5.64
CA ALA A 24 12.42 -9.22 -4.40
C ALA A 24 11.12 -8.57 -3.90
N ARG A 25 10.73 -8.91 -2.67
CA ARG A 25 9.56 -8.32 -2.03
C ARG A 25 10.00 -7.36 -0.95
N LEU A 26 9.66 -6.09 -1.09
CA LEU A 26 9.89 -5.10 -0.04
C LEU A 26 8.72 -5.05 0.94
N ILE A 27 8.99 -4.62 2.17
CA ILE A 27 7.95 -4.28 3.13
C ILE A 27 7.35 -2.93 2.75
N ILE A 28 6.04 -2.87 2.59
CA ILE A 28 5.34 -1.63 2.20
C ILE A 28 4.59 -1.00 3.38
N GLY A 29 4.37 -1.76 4.46
CA GLY A 29 3.81 -1.26 5.71
C GLY A 29 3.18 -2.35 6.56
N TYR A 30 2.52 -1.92 7.62
CA TYR A 30 1.91 -2.76 8.63
C TYR A 30 0.49 -2.33 8.93
N ARG A 31 -0.33 -3.24 9.45
CA ARG A 31 -1.62 -2.84 10.03
C ARG A 31 -2.04 -3.76 11.14
N THR A 32 -2.95 -3.24 11.96
CA THR A 32 -3.71 -4.01 12.92
C THR A 32 -5.06 -4.37 12.32
N ALA A 33 -5.43 -5.64 12.38
CA ALA A 33 -6.65 -6.19 11.76
C ALA A 33 -7.50 -6.93 12.79
N SER A 34 -8.77 -7.15 12.47
CA SER A 34 -9.58 -8.10 13.24
C SER A 34 -9.14 -9.53 12.94
N GLU A 35 -9.49 -10.46 13.82
CA GLU A 35 -9.22 -11.89 13.62
C GLU A 35 -9.80 -12.39 12.30
N GLU A 36 -11.04 -12.01 11.97
CA GLU A 36 -11.70 -12.47 10.74
C GLU A 36 -10.96 -12.00 9.48
N GLU A 37 -10.48 -10.76 9.48
CA GLU A 37 -9.69 -10.22 8.37
C GLU A 37 -8.30 -10.87 8.30
N ALA A 38 -7.64 -11.08 9.44
CA ALA A 38 -6.32 -11.69 9.50
C ALA A 38 -6.33 -13.16 9.05
N LEU A 39 -7.36 -13.93 9.39
CA LEU A 39 -7.54 -15.30 8.92
C LEU A 39 -7.72 -15.35 7.40
N GLN A 40 -8.51 -14.44 6.82
CA GLN A 40 -8.67 -14.34 5.37
C GLN A 40 -7.38 -13.97 4.65
N ILE A 41 -6.60 -13.04 5.22
CA ILE A 41 -5.29 -12.67 4.70
C ILE A 41 -4.35 -13.88 4.72
N ASN A 42 -4.26 -14.59 5.86
CA ASN A 42 -3.36 -15.73 6.02
C ASN A 42 -3.72 -16.93 5.14
N GLU A 43 -5.02 -17.17 4.90
CA GLU A 43 -5.48 -18.25 4.01
C GLU A 43 -4.97 -18.03 2.58
N LYS A 44 -4.94 -16.78 2.12
CA LYS A 44 -4.59 -16.43 0.73
C LYS A 44 -3.17 -15.86 0.57
N ASN A 45 -2.51 -15.53 1.69
CA ASN A 45 -1.28 -14.76 1.76
C ASN A 45 -1.31 -13.44 0.95
N THR A 46 -2.48 -12.83 0.81
CA THR A 46 -2.69 -11.62 0.02
C THR A 46 -3.72 -10.72 0.71
N PRO A 47 -3.57 -9.40 0.64
CA PRO A 47 -4.59 -8.49 1.16
C PRO A 47 -5.89 -8.58 0.38
N PHE A 48 -7.00 -8.38 1.07
CA PHE A 48 -8.33 -8.30 0.47
C PHE A 48 -9.13 -7.18 1.11
N ARG A 49 -9.96 -6.51 0.30
CA ARG A 49 -10.84 -5.45 0.77
C ARG A 49 -12.24 -5.64 0.22
N ASP A 50 -13.20 -5.93 1.09
CA ASP A 50 -14.61 -5.92 0.70
C ASP A 50 -15.07 -4.46 0.42
N PRO A 51 -15.50 -4.14 -0.82
CA PRO A 51 -15.99 -2.80 -1.18
C PRO A 51 -17.22 -2.35 -0.37
N ALA A 52 -17.93 -3.25 0.30
CA ALA A 52 -19.08 -2.90 1.16
C ALA A 52 -18.69 -1.96 2.33
N PHE A 53 -17.42 -1.94 2.70
CA PHE A 53 -16.91 -1.06 3.73
C PHE A 53 -16.35 0.26 3.18
N ASP A 54 -16.40 0.49 1.87
CA ASP A 54 -15.99 1.75 1.27
C ASP A 54 -17.07 2.83 1.49
N ASN A 55 -16.64 4.08 1.65
CA ASN A 55 -17.51 5.22 1.97
C ASN A 55 -18.25 5.14 3.33
N LEU A 56 -17.78 4.29 4.26
CA LEU A 56 -18.29 4.30 5.63
C LEU A 56 -17.86 5.59 6.35
N SER A 57 -18.79 6.19 7.08
CA SER A 57 -18.55 7.41 7.85
C SER A 57 -17.47 7.19 8.92
N GLY A 58 -16.47 8.07 8.97
CA GLY A 58 -15.45 8.09 10.02
C GLY A 58 -14.24 7.15 9.83
N GLY A 59 -14.13 6.45 8.69
CA GLY A 59 -13.04 5.50 8.45
C GLY A 59 -12.08 5.83 7.29
N SER A 60 -12.30 6.91 6.55
CA SER A 60 -11.61 7.12 5.27
C SER A 60 -11.02 8.53 5.12
N GLN A 61 -9.95 8.83 5.86
CA GLN A 61 -9.25 10.12 5.80
C GLN A 61 -8.80 10.46 4.37
N ILE A 62 -7.99 9.59 3.75
CA ILE A 62 -7.47 9.75 2.39
C ILE A 62 -8.12 8.81 1.35
N GLY A 63 -9.39 8.47 1.59
CA GLY A 63 -10.26 7.73 0.67
C GLY A 63 -10.32 6.22 0.93
N ASN A 64 -10.90 5.49 -0.03
CA ASN A 64 -11.26 4.10 0.13
C ASN A 64 -10.07 3.15 -0.10
N GLY A 65 -9.88 2.18 0.80
CA GLY A 65 -8.86 1.15 0.64
C GLY A 65 -8.39 0.52 1.94
N ILE A 66 -7.22 -0.09 1.87
CA ILE A 66 -6.52 -0.71 3.00
C ILE A 66 -5.50 0.29 3.54
N TYR A 67 -5.64 0.62 4.83
CA TYR A 67 -4.76 1.54 5.54
C TYR A 67 -3.60 0.80 6.20
N LEU A 68 -2.39 1.25 5.95
CA LEU A 68 -1.15 0.79 6.55
C LEU A 68 -0.46 1.92 7.32
N GLY A 69 0.33 1.57 8.33
CA GLY A 69 1.30 2.42 9.00
C GLY A 69 2.74 1.97 8.71
N SER A 70 3.71 2.84 8.99
CA SER A 70 5.14 2.56 8.76
C SER A 70 5.78 1.65 9.80
N GLU A 71 5.22 1.63 11.02
CA GLU A 71 5.81 0.94 12.17
C GLU A 71 5.18 -0.43 12.43
N PRO A 72 5.97 -1.48 12.70
CA PRO A 72 5.45 -2.78 13.07
C PRO A 72 4.68 -2.70 14.39
N ALA A 73 3.43 -3.17 14.37
CA ALA A 73 2.48 -3.02 15.47
C ALA A 73 2.34 -1.57 16.00
N GLY A 74 2.53 -0.56 15.12
CA GLY A 74 2.43 0.85 15.49
C GLY A 74 1.00 1.31 15.79
N TRP A 75 -0.01 0.65 15.21
CA TRP A 75 -1.41 0.97 15.45
C TRP A 75 -2.00 0.13 16.57
N ARG A 76 -2.63 0.79 17.56
CA ARG A 76 -3.15 0.13 18.78
C ARG A 76 -4.33 -0.81 18.52
N GLY A 77 -5.02 -0.67 17.40
CA GLY A 77 -6.21 -1.46 17.10
C GLY A 77 -7.38 -1.16 18.03
N SER A 78 -8.32 -2.10 18.14
CA SER A 78 -9.50 -1.97 18.99
C SER A 78 -9.19 -2.34 20.44
N PRO A 79 -9.57 -1.53 21.45
CA PRO A 79 -9.36 -1.90 22.85
C PRO A 79 -10.29 -3.01 23.35
N ILE A 80 -11.31 -3.38 22.57
CA ILE A 80 -12.37 -4.31 22.97
C ILE A 80 -12.45 -5.57 22.09
N LYS A 81 -11.60 -5.69 21.07
CA LYS A 81 -11.52 -6.86 20.20
C LYS A 81 -10.11 -7.42 20.20
N VAL A 82 -10.00 -8.70 19.83
CA VAL A 82 -8.70 -9.32 19.54
C VAL A 82 -8.11 -8.63 18.32
N ASN A 83 -6.85 -8.19 18.46
CA ASN A 83 -6.11 -7.50 17.42
C ASN A 83 -5.03 -8.42 16.88
N TRP A 84 -5.02 -8.62 15.58
CA TRP A 84 -3.94 -9.28 14.87
C TRP A 84 -3.03 -8.25 14.22
N TYR A 85 -1.76 -8.60 14.04
CA TYR A 85 -0.72 -7.69 13.56
C TYR A 85 -0.19 -8.22 12.24
N CYS A 86 -0.29 -7.43 11.19
CA CYS A 86 0.00 -7.86 9.83
C CYS A 86 1.15 -7.06 9.22
N VAL A 87 2.02 -7.75 8.49
CA VAL A 87 3.02 -7.18 7.58
C VAL A 87 2.53 -7.31 6.16
N PHE A 88 2.73 -6.26 5.37
CA PHE A 88 2.39 -6.18 3.97
C PHE A 88 3.65 -5.99 3.15
N LYS A 89 3.78 -6.80 2.10
CA LYS A 89 4.88 -6.74 1.13
C LYS A 89 4.32 -6.65 -0.28
N ALA A 90 5.12 -6.16 -1.21
CA ALA A 90 4.80 -6.14 -2.63
C ALA A 90 6.05 -6.46 -3.43
N ASP A 91 5.88 -6.85 -4.69
CA ASP A 91 6.99 -6.89 -5.63
C ASP A 91 7.66 -5.52 -5.74
N GLU A 92 8.99 -5.51 -5.65
CA GLU A 92 9.77 -4.28 -5.59
C GLU A 92 9.64 -3.44 -6.85
N ASP A 93 9.78 -4.05 -8.02
CA ASP A 93 9.74 -3.32 -9.29
C ASP A 93 8.34 -2.75 -9.55
N LEU A 94 7.29 -3.55 -9.33
CA LEU A 94 5.90 -3.11 -9.46
C LEU A 94 5.58 -1.99 -8.47
N PHE A 95 6.00 -2.12 -7.22
CA PHE A 95 5.78 -1.10 -6.21
C PHE A 95 6.50 0.19 -6.56
N MET A 96 7.78 0.13 -6.96
CA MET A 96 8.57 1.31 -7.32
C MET A 96 7.98 2.01 -8.55
N ALA A 97 7.49 1.27 -9.54
CA ALA A 97 6.81 1.82 -10.72
C ALA A 97 5.40 2.38 -10.45
N ALA A 98 4.74 1.98 -9.36
CA ALA A 98 3.39 2.41 -9.04
C ALA A 98 3.34 3.92 -8.73
N SER A 99 2.25 4.58 -9.17
CA SER A 99 1.99 5.98 -8.82
C SER A 99 1.78 6.14 -7.32
N LYS A 100 2.46 7.12 -6.72
CA LYS A 100 2.38 7.46 -5.29
C LYS A 100 2.13 8.96 -5.14
N ILE A 101 1.18 9.33 -4.29
CA ILE A 101 0.82 10.73 -4.07
C ILE A 101 0.64 11.04 -2.58
N TRP A 102 1.22 12.16 -2.15
CA TRP A 102 0.93 12.81 -0.89
C TRP A 102 -0.43 13.49 -0.92
N ILE A 103 -1.30 13.17 0.03
CA ILE A 103 -2.62 13.75 0.22
C ILE A 103 -2.57 14.67 1.46
N PRO A 104 -2.36 15.98 1.29
CA PRO A 104 -2.33 16.91 2.42
C PRO A 104 -3.73 17.12 2.99
N GLN A 105 -3.82 17.63 4.23
CA GLN A 105 -5.12 18.01 4.81
C GLN A 105 -5.79 19.09 3.97
N TYR A 106 -5.01 20.08 3.52
CA TYR A 106 -5.45 21.19 2.70
C TYR A 106 -4.56 21.36 1.48
N TYR A 107 -5.14 21.80 0.36
CA TYR A 107 -4.38 22.24 -0.80
C TYR A 107 -4.94 23.54 -1.39
N GLN A 108 -4.07 24.29 -2.06
CA GLN A 108 -4.45 25.51 -2.75
C GLN A 108 -5.01 25.20 -4.15
N SER A 109 -6.24 25.62 -4.40
CA SER A 109 -6.88 25.52 -5.71
C SER A 109 -7.04 26.89 -6.32
N LYS A 110 -6.39 27.14 -7.46
CA LYS A 110 -6.66 28.34 -8.28
C LYS A 110 -8.04 28.21 -8.94
N SER A 111 -8.81 29.28 -8.92
CA SER A 111 -10.04 29.42 -9.70
C SER A 111 -9.71 29.96 -11.10
N LEU A 112 -10.67 29.82 -12.02
CA LEU A 112 -10.58 30.41 -13.38
C LEU A 112 -10.37 31.93 -13.37
N PHE A 113 -10.72 32.60 -12.28
CA PHE A 113 -10.59 34.05 -12.12
C PHE A 113 -9.38 34.45 -11.24
N GLY A 114 -8.40 33.55 -11.07
CA GLY A 114 -7.13 33.84 -10.40
C GLY A 114 -7.15 33.81 -8.88
N SER A 115 -8.32 33.69 -8.23
CA SER A 115 -8.39 33.54 -6.77
C SER A 115 -7.95 32.15 -6.31
N SER A 116 -7.09 32.08 -5.30
CA SER A 116 -6.76 30.81 -4.63
C SER A 116 -7.76 30.54 -3.52
N LYS A 117 -8.27 29.31 -3.45
CA LYS A 117 -9.08 28.83 -2.33
C LYS A 117 -8.42 27.60 -1.74
N SER A 118 -8.24 27.62 -0.42
CA SER A 118 -7.88 26.41 0.34
C SER A 118 -9.04 25.41 0.24
N LYS A 119 -8.73 24.16 0.00
CA LYS A 119 -9.68 23.06 -0.03
C LYS A 119 -9.18 21.93 0.85
N GLU A 120 -10.04 21.49 1.75
CA GLU A 120 -9.81 20.36 2.62
C GLU A 120 -10.01 19.04 1.86
N LEU A 121 -9.22 18.03 2.20
CA LEU A 121 -9.24 16.70 1.58
C LEU A 121 -9.56 15.60 2.58
N TRP A 122 -8.93 15.66 3.76
CA TRP A 122 -9.08 14.62 4.78
C TRP A 122 -10.53 14.50 5.23
N GLY A 123 -11.10 13.30 5.10
CA GLY A 123 -12.48 13.02 5.49
C GLY A 123 -13.56 13.54 4.51
N TYR A 124 -13.20 14.22 3.41
CA TYR A 124 -14.16 14.71 2.40
C TYR A 124 -14.57 13.65 1.37
N GLY A 125 -14.15 12.40 1.58
CA GLY A 125 -14.56 11.23 0.81
C GLY A 125 -13.85 11.05 -0.52
N GLU A 126 -14.05 9.87 -1.11
CA GLU A 126 -13.31 9.38 -2.29
C GLU A 126 -13.37 10.33 -3.48
N LYS A 127 -14.51 11.00 -3.71
CA LYS A 127 -14.66 11.94 -4.84
C LYS A 127 -13.73 13.15 -4.73
N ALA A 128 -13.50 13.67 -3.53
CA ALA A 128 -12.60 14.80 -3.30
C ALA A 128 -11.13 14.37 -3.52
N ILE A 129 -10.77 13.21 -2.98
CA ILE A 129 -9.44 12.59 -3.15
C ILE A 129 -9.16 12.29 -4.61
N ALA A 130 -10.08 11.62 -5.32
CA ALA A 130 -9.95 11.29 -6.73
C ALA A 130 -9.74 12.54 -7.61
N LYS A 131 -10.46 13.62 -7.32
CA LYS A 131 -10.30 14.89 -8.02
C LYS A 131 -8.93 15.53 -7.77
N TYR A 132 -8.37 15.38 -6.57
CA TYR A 132 -7.04 15.88 -6.26
C TYR A 132 -5.96 15.06 -6.97
N ILE A 133 -6.03 13.73 -6.89
CA ILE A 133 -5.12 12.80 -7.59
C ILE A 133 -5.10 13.08 -9.10
N GLY A 134 -6.27 13.33 -9.71
CA GLY A 134 -6.37 13.65 -11.14
C GLY A 134 -5.58 14.90 -11.59
N LYS A 135 -5.20 15.79 -10.67
CA LYS A 135 -4.34 16.95 -11.00
C LYS A 135 -2.90 16.56 -11.33
N PHE A 136 -2.48 15.37 -10.92
CA PHE A 136 -1.17 14.79 -11.20
C PHE A 136 -1.22 13.86 -12.43
N ASN A 137 -2.34 13.83 -13.16
CA ASN A 137 -2.60 12.89 -14.26
C ASN A 137 -2.55 11.40 -13.85
N SER A 138 -2.73 11.12 -12.56
CA SER A 138 -2.73 9.76 -12.02
C SER A 138 -4.15 9.21 -11.87
N ASN A 139 -4.28 7.89 -11.90
CA ASN A 139 -5.57 7.22 -11.70
C ASN A 139 -5.78 6.91 -10.21
N PRO A 140 -6.85 7.42 -9.56
CA PRO A 140 -7.09 7.21 -8.13
C PRO A 140 -7.26 5.75 -7.71
N ASP A 141 -7.75 4.88 -8.60
CA ASP A 141 -7.89 3.45 -8.36
C ASP A 141 -6.55 2.70 -8.44
N LYS A 142 -5.51 3.34 -8.98
CA LYS A 142 -4.17 2.78 -9.22
C LYS A 142 -3.05 3.64 -8.62
N THR A 143 -3.36 4.49 -7.64
CA THR A 143 -2.38 5.36 -6.99
C THR A 143 -2.36 5.08 -5.49
N LEU A 144 -1.19 4.71 -4.96
CA LEU A 144 -0.95 4.63 -3.52
C LEU A 144 -0.99 6.04 -2.93
N ARG A 145 -1.66 6.17 -1.78
CA ARG A 145 -1.96 7.48 -1.18
C ARG A 145 -1.29 7.56 0.17
N PHE A 146 -0.57 8.63 0.42
CA PHE A 146 0.18 8.82 1.65
C PHE A 146 -0.27 10.09 2.35
N SER A 147 -0.29 10.11 3.67
CA SER A 147 -0.51 11.34 4.43
C SER A 147 -0.03 11.20 5.86
N TYR A 148 -0.01 12.31 6.59
CA TYR A 148 -0.08 12.25 8.05
C TYR A 148 -1.43 11.66 8.51
N ILE A 149 -1.45 11.11 9.72
CA ILE A 149 -2.67 10.68 10.40
C ILE A 149 -3.22 11.87 11.19
N GLU A 150 -4.47 12.25 10.92
CA GLU A 150 -5.14 13.36 11.60
C GLU A 150 -5.16 13.15 13.11
N ALA A 151 -4.74 14.16 13.90
CA ALA A 151 -4.65 14.11 15.36
C ALA A 151 -3.62 13.11 15.93
N HIS A 152 -2.69 12.62 15.11
CA HIS A 152 -1.62 11.71 15.50
C HIS A 152 -0.21 12.27 15.21
N GLY A 153 -0.11 13.59 15.03
CA GLY A 153 1.16 14.29 14.85
C GLY A 153 1.88 13.83 13.58
N SER A 154 3.19 13.56 13.69
CA SER A 154 4.02 13.16 12.54
C SER A 154 3.86 11.70 12.11
N GLN A 155 2.90 10.94 12.67
CA GLN A 155 2.64 9.58 12.23
C GLN A 155 2.09 9.58 10.80
N LEU A 156 2.60 8.67 9.97
CA LEU A 156 2.21 8.52 8.57
C LEU A 156 1.26 7.33 8.38
N GLN A 157 0.40 7.44 7.39
CA GLN A 157 -0.38 6.34 6.83
C GLN A 157 -0.24 6.24 5.31
N MET A 158 -0.43 5.03 4.80
CA MET A 158 -0.56 4.73 3.38
C MET A 158 -1.90 4.03 3.13
N VAL A 159 -2.57 4.38 2.03
CA VAL A 159 -3.73 3.64 1.52
C VAL A 159 -3.38 2.93 0.23
N ILE A 160 -3.65 1.61 0.21
CA ILE A 160 -3.76 0.81 -1.01
C ILE A 160 -5.22 0.88 -1.47
N PRO A 161 -5.54 1.51 -2.61
CA PRO A 161 -6.93 1.62 -3.08
C PRO A 161 -7.60 0.26 -3.21
N THR A 162 -8.90 0.15 -2.87
CA THR A 162 -9.67 -1.10 -2.91
C THR A 162 -9.50 -1.84 -4.24
N LYS A 163 -9.60 -1.13 -5.37
CA LYS A 163 -9.44 -1.74 -6.70
C LYS A 163 -8.02 -2.20 -6.99
N MET A 164 -6.99 -1.50 -6.48
CA MET A 164 -5.60 -1.91 -6.61
C MET A 164 -5.33 -3.20 -5.83
N ALA A 165 -5.76 -3.25 -4.57
CA ALA A 165 -5.61 -4.43 -3.71
C ALA A 165 -6.31 -5.66 -4.32
N ASN A 166 -7.58 -5.51 -4.70
CA ASN A 166 -8.38 -6.64 -5.20
C ASN A 166 -7.99 -7.09 -6.61
N ALA A 167 -7.31 -6.25 -7.39
CA ALA A 167 -6.75 -6.61 -8.69
C ALA A 167 -5.32 -7.15 -8.59
N ASP A 168 -4.79 -7.29 -7.38
CA ASP A 168 -3.43 -7.74 -7.10
C ASP A 168 -2.35 -7.03 -7.94
N SER A 169 -2.49 -5.70 -8.07
CA SER A 169 -1.73 -4.94 -9.08
C SER A 169 -0.23 -4.86 -8.81
N LEU A 170 0.22 -5.18 -7.60
CA LEU A 170 1.63 -5.08 -7.17
C LEU A 170 2.21 -6.44 -6.71
N ASP A 171 1.56 -7.57 -7.05
CA ASP A 171 1.88 -8.90 -6.50
C ASP A 171 2.00 -8.87 -4.98
N PHE A 172 0.89 -8.51 -4.34
CA PHE A 172 0.86 -8.29 -2.90
C PHE A 172 1.01 -9.59 -2.13
N PHE A 173 1.83 -9.52 -1.09
CA PHE A 173 1.91 -10.53 -0.06
C PHE A 173 1.52 -9.92 1.29
N ALA A 174 0.74 -10.62 2.09
CA ALA A 174 0.45 -10.21 3.46
C ALA A 174 0.40 -11.41 4.39
N LYS A 175 0.86 -11.19 5.62
CA LYS A 175 0.83 -12.18 6.69
C LYS A 175 0.51 -11.52 8.02
N CYS A 176 -0.36 -12.16 8.79
CA CYS A 176 -0.85 -11.70 10.07
C CYS A 176 -0.47 -12.67 11.20
N PHE A 177 -0.24 -12.10 12.37
CA PHE A 177 0.16 -12.78 13.59
C PHE A 177 -0.80 -12.44 14.73
N GLU A 178 -1.07 -13.39 15.62
CA GLU A 178 -1.96 -13.19 16.76
C GLU A 178 -1.39 -12.19 17.74
N THR A 179 -0.06 -12.15 17.87
CA THR A 179 0.60 -11.30 18.84
C THR A 179 1.60 -10.34 18.21
N ARG A 180 1.78 -9.20 18.88
CA ARG A 180 2.83 -8.24 18.55
C ARG A 180 4.22 -8.88 18.58
N ALA A 181 4.46 -9.79 19.53
CA ALA A 181 5.74 -10.45 19.69
C ALA A 181 6.08 -11.35 18.49
N GLU A 182 5.09 -12.07 17.95
CA GLU A 182 5.27 -12.89 16.75
C GLU A 182 5.54 -12.06 15.50
N LEU A 183 4.83 -10.93 15.33
CA LEU A 183 5.14 -10.00 14.24
C LEU A 183 6.58 -9.53 14.36
N LEU A 184 6.99 -9.01 15.51
CA LEU A 184 8.35 -8.47 15.70
C LEU A 184 9.44 -9.54 15.61
N ALA A 185 9.14 -10.80 15.93
CA ALA A 185 10.06 -11.90 15.72
C ALA A 185 10.21 -12.28 14.24
N TYR A 186 9.20 -11.98 13.43
CA TYR A 186 9.19 -12.24 11.99
C TYR A 186 9.73 -11.05 11.17
N GLU A 187 9.34 -9.83 11.56
CA GLU A 187 9.62 -8.57 10.88
C GLU A 187 9.50 -7.39 11.86
N ASP A 188 10.61 -6.73 12.16
CA ASP A 188 10.69 -5.57 13.06
C ASP A 188 11.20 -4.29 12.39
N GLU A 189 11.44 -4.31 11.08
CA GLU A 189 11.94 -3.16 10.34
C GLU A 189 10.83 -2.13 10.08
N SER A 190 11.06 -0.88 10.47
CA SER A 190 10.18 0.24 10.13
C SER A 190 10.37 0.67 8.67
N VAL A 191 9.28 1.06 8.00
CA VAL A 191 9.35 1.50 6.60
C VAL A 191 9.50 3.02 6.52
N ASN A 192 10.58 3.50 5.90
CA ASN A 192 10.77 4.94 5.67
C ASN A 192 10.17 5.38 4.33
N TRP A 193 8.91 5.81 4.34
CA TRP A 193 8.23 6.26 3.10
C TRP A 193 8.79 7.56 2.51
N TRP A 194 9.61 8.32 3.26
CA TRP A 194 10.29 9.50 2.74
C TRP A 194 11.36 9.17 1.70
N ASP A 195 11.84 7.91 1.66
CA ASP A 195 12.86 7.47 0.71
C ASP A 195 12.28 7.13 -0.67
N TRP A 196 10.95 7.16 -0.83
CA TRP A 196 10.28 6.84 -2.08
C TRP A 196 9.91 8.10 -2.88
N ASP A 197 9.86 7.96 -4.20
CA ASP A 197 9.38 9.01 -5.10
C ASP A 197 7.84 9.14 -5.00
N ILE A 198 7.39 10.05 -4.14
CA ILE A 198 5.97 10.33 -3.89
C ILE A 198 5.66 11.75 -4.36
N SER A 199 4.75 11.87 -5.32
CA SER A 199 4.36 13.15 -5.90
C SER A 199 3.53 14.00 -4.94
N GLY A 200 3.69 15.32 -5.02
CA GLY A 200 2.92 16.28 -4.24
C GLY A 200 3.62 16.73 -2.95
N ASP A 201 2.88 17.47 -2.13
CA ASP A 201 3.35 18.00 -0.85
C ASP A 201 2.52 17.36 0.28
N PRO A 202 3.12 16.73 1.30
CA PRO A 202 2.41 16.14 2.44
C PRO A 202 1.66 17.19 3.28
N GLY A 203 1.99 18.47 3.12
CA GLY A 203 1.49 19.55 3.96
C GLY A 203 2.08 19.48 5.36
N HIS A 204 1.29 19.92 6.35
CA HIS A 204 1.67 19.89 7.75
C HIS A 204 0.96 18.74 8.48
N PRO A 205 1.59 18.15 9.52
CA PRO A 205 0.90 17.33 10.50
C PRO A 205 -0.34 18.05 11.04
N GLY A 206 -1.46 17.33 11.12
CA GLY A 206 -2.75 17.84 11.61
C GLY A 206 -3.05 17.46 13.04
#